data_AF-A0A836KQK9-F1
#
_entry.id   AF-A0A836KQK9-F1
#
_cell.length_a   1.000
_cell.length_b   1.000
_cell.length_c   1.000
_cell.angle_alpha   90.00
_cell.angle_beta   90.00
_cell.angle_gamma   90.00
#
_symmetry.space_group_name_H-M   'P 1'
#
loop_
_entity.id
_entity.type
_entity.pdbx_description
1 polymer ?
#
loop_
_entity_poly.entity_id
_entity_poly.type
_entity_poly.pdbx_seq_one_letter_code
_entity_poly.pdbx_strand_id
1 'polypeptide(L)'
;MRRFASSMLRRSHYRRLTLRPESTVDSVRYPLGYIPVDGSESIDSVYALLKRGHFVAPLNRIEVIHKVSLGARALCRSEYPVLSAQDVLLLHLREKEILGRVLIRRDFWTLDDFNDAELNQSFGVQNLYFDNYKWSQVLWRRFQAYVEEYYPVSEHTHLLYSEYVQLIRSFSSFEQGTLVKPALPKSIRVHPPYGALIPSKFTQEPILLLKNWLLNFRGPLMLHRALVVNAGSGVLPFATKLCHVPMVRGVDSRPRFIEACRKDAARSPKLSNVSFQVAEMFPEVTGAVNDSSRKGKYDLVIFYPDEEIVSALWDGENNPFAPSSKGYAGKLEEFFENVTPHLTENGVIALCCTNIHALLFPDAPHPIEYEVKSNRRFVILDYYDAPARYSGNIRTKFGEPTIECFPELKKKLCSEVWILHKVESISHFGFIHGIPGAKPPNMEKWRTKNMGLVRRKALKDHVRLMGGDWGDYKGRLLRMLQEQTDEPEDDVAEWLRMTLDPTYPAVLAERARKAVEAGEKARTDFHRSVALEYRDCSPREAFRRKESQL
;
A
#
# COMPACT_ATOMS: atom_id res chain seq x y z
N MET A 1 8.07 41.51 5.38
CA MET A 1 8.09 40.80 4.08
C MET A 1 8.24 39.27 4.17
N ARG A 2 8.56 38.64 5.32
CA ARG A 2 8.64 37.15 5.45
C ARG A 2 7.30 36.41 5.70
N ARG A 3 6.17 37.12 5.80
CA ARG A 3 4.83 36.50 5.98
C ARG A 3 4.04 36.29 4.69
N PHE A 4 4.48 36.84 3.56
CA PHE A 4 3.81 36.67 2.26
C PHE A 4 4.34 35.47 1.46
N ALA A 5 5.52 34.95 1.78
CA ALA A 5 6.12 33.82 1.05
C ALA A 5 5.60 32.44 1.48
N SER A 6 4.84 32.32 2.58
CA SER A 6 4.31 31.02 3.04
C SER A 6 2.94 30.66 2.46
N SER A 7 2.26 31.58 1.74
CA SER A 7 0.96 31.28 1.14
C SER A 7 1.08 30.64 -0.26
N MET A 8 2.17 30.89 -0.99
CA MET A 8 2.33 30.35 -2.36
C MET A 8 2.65 28.85 -2.43
N LEU A 9 3.14 28.24 -1.35
CA LEU A 9 3.39 26.79 -1.28
C LEU A 9 2.17 25.98 -0.78
N ARG A 10 1.02 26.62 -0.55
CA ARG A 10 -0.25 25.96 -0.23
C ARG A 10 -1.18 25.85 -1.43
N ARG A 11 -0.65 25.55 -2.62
CA ARG A 11 -1.49 25.01 -3.72
C ARG A 11 -1.83 23.55 -3.42
N SER A 12 -2.59 23.32 -2.36
CA SER A 12 -3.43 22.13 -2.30
C SER A 12 -4.40 22.25 -3.47
N HIS A 13 -4.56 21.18 -4.25
CA HIS A 13 -5.59 21.08 -5.26
C HIS A 13 -6.96 21.21 -4.59
N TYR A 14 -7.42 22.43 -4.34
CA TYR A 14 -8.78 22.69 -3.92
C TYR A 14 -9.65 22.49 -5.17
N ARG A 15 -10.50 21.47 -5.13
CA ARG A 15 -11.64 21.39 -6.05
C ARG A 15 -12.42 22.68 -5.87
N ARG A 16 -12.87 23.30 -6.96
CA ARG A 16 -13.82 24.43 -6.94
C ARG A 16 -15.15 23.94 -7.48
N LEU A 17 -16.23 24.13 -6.73
CA LEU A 17 -17.57 23.78 -7.18
C LEU A 17 -18.43 25.04 -7.25
N THR A 18 -18.49 25.61 -8.45
CA THR A 18 -19.42 26.66 -8.82
C THR A 18 -20.15 26.19 -10.07
N LEU A 19 -21.47 26.11 -9.97
CA LEU A 19 -22.31 25.70 -11.10
C LEU A 19 -22.20 26.71 -12.23
N ARG A 20 -22.24 26.19 -13.45
CA ARG A 20 -22.29 26.96 -14.71
C ARG A 20 -23.66 26.74 -15.34
N PRO A 21 -24.67 27.58 -15.01
CA PRO A 21 -26.06 27.36 -15.44
C PRO A 21 -26.20 27.20 -16.95
N GLU A 22 -25.37 27.88 -17.74
CA GLU A 22 -25.33 27.81 -19.20
C GLU A 22 -25.04 26.40 -19.75
N SER A 23 -24.41 25.54 -18.95
CA SER A 23 -24.07 24.15 -19.32
C SER A 23 -25.00 23.12 -18.66
N THR A 24 -26.10 23.56 -18.04
CA THR A 24 -27.07 22.67 -17.38
C THR A 24 -28.22 22.30 -18.30
N VAL A 25 -28.96 21.24 -17.94
CA VAL A 25 -29.99 20.63 -18.80
C VAL A 25 -31.12 21.59 -19.17
N ASP A 26 -31.56 22.46 -18.24
CA ASP A 26 -32.65 23.42 -18.47
C ASP A 26 -32.34 24.74 -17.77
N SER A 27 -31.53 25.57 -18.43
CA SER A 27 -31.09 26.87 -17.94
C SER A 27 -32.17 27.94 -17.97
N VAL A 28 -33.23 27.74 -18.78
CA VAL A 28 -34.34 28.69 -18.92
C VAL A 28 -35.29 28.57 -17.73
N ARG A 29 -35.67 27.35 -17.36
CA ARG A 29 -36.55 27.11 -16.21
C ARG A 29 -35.80 27.23 -14.88
N TYR A 30 -34.53 26.83 -14.85
CA TYR A 30 -33.70 26.83 -13.64
C TYR A 30 -32.43 27.66 -13.87
N PRO A 31 -32.52 29.01 -13.82
CA PRO A 31 -31.40 29.90 -14.12
C PRO A 31 -30.24 29.80 -13.13
N LEU A 32 -30.46 29.22 -11.94
CA LEU A 32 -29.42 28.96 -10.95
C LEU A 32 -28.59 27.69 -11.25
N GLY A 33 -28.99 26.92 -12.28
CA GLY A 33 -28.30 25.70 -12.70
C GLY A 33 -28.62 24.45 -11.86
N TYR A 34 -29.55 24.54 -10.91
CA TYR A 34 -30.03 23.42 -10.11
C TYR A 34 -31.55 23.52 -9.86
N ILE A 35 -32.16 22.39 -9.54
CA ILE A 35 -33.57 22.28 -9.17
C ILE A 35 -33.66 22.35 -7.63
N PRO A 36 -34.30 23.39 -7.06
CA PRO A 36 -34.56 23.45 -5.63
C PRO A 36 -35.60 22.40 -5.25
N VAL A 37 -35.34 21.63 -4.18
CA VAL A 37 -36.31 20.68 -3.62
C VAL A 37 -36.79 21.15 -2.25
N ASP A 38 -38.10 21.11 -2.05
CA ASP A 38 -38.76 21.49 -0.80
C ASP A 38 -39.26 20.27 0.00
N GLY A 39 -39.24 19.08 -0.61
CA GLY A 39 -39.67 17.82 -0.01
C GLY A 39 -41.12 17.45 -0.32
N SER A 40 -41.80 18.19 -1.19
CA SER A 40 -43.12 17.84 -1.72
C SER A 40 -43.03 16.73 -2.78
N GLU A 41 -41.89 16.61 -3.47
CA GLU A 41 -41.72 15.64 -4.54
C GLU A 41 -41.40 14.22 -4.02
N SER A 42 -41.86 13.21 -4.76
CA SER A 42 -41.45 11.82 -4.50
C SER A 42 -39.96 11.62 -4.80
N ILE A 43 -39.31 10.72 -4.04
CA ILE A 43 -37.89 10.38 -4.24
C ILE A 43 -37.66 9.82 -5.65
N ASP A 44 -38.61 9.05 -6.20
CA ASP A 44 -38.51 8.49 -7.56
C ASP A 44 -38.48 9.59 -8.63
N SER A 45 -39.30 10.64 -8.45
CA SER A 45 -39.31 11.81 -9.33
C SER A 45 -37.96 12.53 -9.30
N VAL A 46 -37.41 12.75 -8.10
CA VAL A 46 -36.09 13.39 -7.93
C VAL A 46 -34.97 12.51 -8.49
N TYR A 47 -35.04 11.19 -8.30
CA TYR A 47 -34.09 10.24 -8.86
C TYR A 47 -34.10 10.25 -10.39
N ALA A 48 -35.27 10.35 -11.02
CA ALA A 48 -35.38 10.51 -12.47
C ALA A 48 -34.72 11.80 -12.97
N LEU A 49 -34.83 12.92 -12.21
CA LEU A 49 -34.14 14.17 -12.53
C LEU A 49 -32.61 14.03 -12.43
N LEU A 50 -32.11 13.37 -11.38
CA LEU A 50 -30.68 13.10 -11.20
C LEU A 50 -30.13 12.25 -12.35
N LYS A 51 -30.86 11.22 -12.80
CA LYS A 51 -30.48 10.38 -13.95
C LYS A 51 -30.42 11.15 -15.27
N ARG A 52 -31.31 12.14 -15.45
CA ARG A 52 -31.31 13.03 -16.62
C ARG A 52 -30.19 14.07 -16.61
N GLY A 53 -29.43 14.16 -15.51
CA GLY A 53 -28.29 15.06 -15.40
C GLY A 53 -28.57 16.38 -14.67
N HIS A 54 -29.76 16.56 -14.08
CA HIS A 54 -30.05 17.76 -13.29
C HIS A 54 -29.32 17.74 -11.94
N PHE A 55 -28.84 18.90 -11.52
CA PHE A 55 -28.38 19.13 -10.15
C PHE A 55 -29.58 19.41 -9.24
N VAL A 56 -29.53 18.93 -8.00
CA VAL A 56 -30.59 19.11 -7.00
C VAL A 56 -29.99 19.66 -5.72
N ALA A 57 -30.62 20.67 -5.12
CA ALA A 57 -30.20 21.26 -3.84
C ALA A 57 -31.41 21.59 -2.96
N PRO A 58 -31.29 21.55 -1.61
CA PRO A 58 -32.41 21.86 -0.73
C PRO A 58 -32.76 23.34 -0.79
N LEU A 59 -34.06 23.65 -0.70
CA LEU A 59 -34.54 25.03 -0.58
C LEU A 59 -34.41 25.52 0.88
N ASN A 60 -35.02 24.81 1.83
CA ASN A 60 -35.16 25.28 3.22
C ASN A 60 -34.48 24.37 4.26
N ARG A 61 -34.48 23.05 4.05
CA ARG A 61 -34.09 22.05 5.07
C ARG A 61 -33.05 21.04 4.59
N ILE A 62 -32.09 20.72 5.45
CA ILE A 62 -31.09 19.67 5.28
C ILE A 62 -31.77 18.29 5.24
N GLU A 63 -32.87 18.10 5.96
CA GLU A 63 -33.64 16.85 5.98
C GLU A 63 -34.05 16.40 4.57
N VAL A 64 -34.49 17.34 3.72
CA VAL A 64 -34.95 17.05 2.36
C VAL A 64 -33.82 16.44 1.54
N ILE A 65 -32.65 17.09 1.52
CA ILE A 65 -31.51 16.61 0.73
C ILE A 65 -30.90 15.33 1.34
N HIS A 66 -31.00 15.15 2.66
CA HIS A 66 -30.60 13.90 3.31
C HIS A 66 -31.45 12.72 2.82
N LYS A 67 -32.78 12.88 2.79
CA LYS A 67 -33.72 11.88 2.27
C LYS A 67 -33.47 11.59 0.79
N VAL A 68 -33.25 12.62 -0.02
CA VAL A 68 -32.91 12.48 -1.45
C VAL A 68 -31.61 11.67 -1.62
N SER A 69 -30.56 11.99 -0.86
CA SER A 69 -29.28 11.28 -0.95
C SER A 69 -29.40 9.79 -0.60
N LEU A 70 -30.10 9.45 0.48
CA LEU A 70 -30.33 8.06 0.89
C LEU A 70 -31.24 7.31 -0.09
N GLY A 71 -32.34 7.95 -0.50
CA GLY A 71 -33.32 7.38 -1.41
C GLY A 71 -32.76 7.15 -2.81
N ALA A 72 -32.06 8.13 -3.38
CA ALA A 72 -31.40 8.00 -4.68
C ALA A 72 -30.36 6.88 -4.68
N ARG A 73 -29.62 6.71 -3.58
CA ARG A 73 -28.69 5.58 -3.42
C ARG A 73 -29.42 4.24 -3.39
N ALA A 74 -30.50 4.12 -2.62
CA ALA A 74 -31.28 2.89 -2.53
C ALA A 74 -31.91 2.51 -3.88
N LEU A 75 -32.44 3.47 -4.63
CA LEU A 75 -32.98 3.26 -5.98
C LEU A 75 -31.89 2.86 -6.97
N CYS A 76 -30.73 3.53 -6.94
CA CYS A 76 -29.58 3.17 -7.77
C CYS A 76 -29.15 1.72 -7.55
N ARG A 77 -29.08 1.26 -6.30
CA ARG A 77 -28.76 -0.13 -5.96
C ARG A 77 -29.82 -1.13 -6.40
N SER A 78 -31.08 -0.70 -6.43
CA SER A 78 -32.19 -1.54 -6.88
C SER A 78 -32.21 -1.68 -8.42
N GLU A 79 -31.83 -0.62 -9.14
CA GLU A 79 -31.70 -0.62 -10.60
C GLU A 79 -30.45 -1.36 -11.08
N TYR A 80 -29.34 -1.27 -10.33
CA TYR A 80 -28.06 -1.92 -10.63
C TYR A 80 -27.68 -2.94 -9.53
N PRO A 81 -28.35 -4.10 -9.46
CA PRO A 81 -28.04 -5.11 -8.44
C PRO A 81 -26.66 -5.73 -8.69
N VAL A 82 -25.94 -6.02 -7.61
CA VAL A 82 -24.62 -6.67 -7.67
C VAL A 82 -24.80 -8.19 -7.70
N LEU A 83 -24.60 -8.80 -8.86
CA LEU A 83 -24.71 -10.26 -9.06
C LEU A 83 -23.31 -10.92 -9.08
N SER A 84 -22.31 -10.17 -9.52
CA SER A 84 -20.91 -10.56 -9.63
C SER A 84 -19.99 -9.53 -8.97
N ALA A 85 -18.71 -9.88 -8.77
CA ALA A 85 -17.73 -8.92 -8.25
C ALA A 85 -17.51 -7.73 -9.20
N GLN A 86 -17.68 -7.92 -10.51
CA GLN A 86 -17.50 -6.87 -11.51
C GLN A 86 -18.64 -5.84 -11.47
N ASP A 87 -19.87 -6.26 -11.14
CA ASP A 87 -21.04 -5.35 -11.04
C ASP A 87 -20.86 -4.28 -9.95
N VAL A 88 -20.02 -4.56 -8.95
CA VAL A 88 -19.62 -3.59 -7.91
C VAL A 88 -19.05 -2.31 -8.54
N LEU A 89 -18.31 -2.44 -9.64
CA LEU A 89 -17.66 -1.34 -10.33
C LEU A 89 -18.69 -0.47 -11.05
N LEU A 90 -19.62 -1.11 -11.76
CA LEU A 90 -20.70 -0.43 -12.46
C LEU A 90 -21.60 0.32 -11.47
N LEU A 91 -22.01 -0.34 -10.39
CA LEU A 91 -22.80 0.27 -9.33
C LEU A 91 -22.06 1.47 -8.71
N HIS A 92 -20.78 1.32 -8.38
CA HIS A 92 -19.98 2.42 -7.82
C HIS A 92 -19.92 3.62 -8.77
N LEU A 93 -19.73 3.39 -10.06
CA LEU A 93 -19.74 4.45 -11.08
C LEU A 93 -21.09 5.16 -11.14
N ARG A 94 -22.19 4.40 -11.18
CA ARG A 94 -23.55 4.97 -11.21
C ARG A 94 -23.87 5.74 -9.93
N GLU A 95 -23.53 5.21 -8.76
CA GLU A 95 -23.68 5.93 -7.49
C GLU A 95 -22.86 7.22 -7.47
N LYS A 96 -21.61 7.20 -7.95
CA LYS A 96 -20.73 8.38 -8.00
C LYS A 96 -21.32 9.45 -8.91
N GLU A 97 -21.86 9.03 -10.06
CA GLU A 97 -22.50 9.90 -11.03
C GLU A 97 -23.76 10.56 -10.46
N ILE A 98 -24.65 9.77 -9.85
CA ILE A 98 -25.92 10.24 -9.30
C ILE A 98 -25.69 11.12 -8.07
N LEU A 99 -24.88 10.66 -7.11
CA LEU A 99 -24.59 11.42 -5.89
C LEU A 99 -23.72 12.66 -6.16
N GLY A 100 -22.97 12.66 -7.26
CA GLY A 100 -22.24 13.83 -7.75
C GLY A 100 -23.14 15.00 -8.17
N ARG A 101 -24.47 14.80 -8.24
CA ARG A 101 -25.47 15.82 -8.58
C ARG A 101 -26.34 16.25 -7.40
N VAL A 102 -26.15 15.63 -6.23
CA VAL A 102 -26.86 15.95 -4.99
C VAL A 102 -26.04 16.99 -4.21
N LEU A 103 -26.53 18.22 -4.18
CA LEU A 103 -25.82 19.38 -3.68
C LEU A 103 -26.43 19.90 -2.38
N ILE A 104 -25.62 20.63 -1.62
CA ILE A 104 -26.06 21.49 -0.53
C ILE A 104 -25.42 22.86 -0.69
N ARG A 105 -26.15 23.93 -0.35
CA ARG A 105 -25.62 25.29 -0.39
C ARG A 105 -24.42 25.45 0.54
N ARG A 106 -23.46 26.28 0.14
CA ARG A 106 -22.23 26.48 0.94
C ARG A 106 -22.50 27.11 2.30
N ASP A 107 -23.44 28.04 2.35
CA ASP A 107 -23.93 28.72 3.55
C ASP A 107 -25.06 27.92 4.22
N PHE A 108 -24.80 26.63 4.48
CA PHE A 108 -25.75 25.68 5.07
C PHE A 108 -26.30 26.11 6.45
N TRP A 109 -25.67 27.06 7.13
CA TRP A 109 -26.19 27.63 8.40
C TRP A 109 -27.43 28.48 8.24
N THR A 110 -27.81 28.81 7.00
CA THR A 110 -29.06 29.51 6.68
C THR A 110 -30.26 28.57 6.56
N LEU A 111 -30.04 27.26 6.58
CA LEU A 111 -31.10 26.26 6.52
C LEU A 111 -31.74 26.08 7.90
N ASP A 112 -33.07 25.94 7.91
CA ASP A 112 -33.90 26.03 9.13
C ASP A 112 -33.50 25.00 10.20
N ASP A 113 -33.13 23.81 9.76
CA ASP A 113 -32.83 22.66 10.61
C ASP A 113 -31.33 22.46 10.87
N PHE A 114 -30.47 23.41 10.48
CA PHE A 114 -29.03 23.33 10.77
C PHE A 114 -28.71 23.47 12.26
N ASN A 115 -29.34 24.44 12.92
CA ASN A 115 -29.15 24.68 14.34
C ASN A 115 -30.23 25.58 14.95
N ASP A 116 -30.95 25.08 15.95
CA ASP A 116 -31.83 25.85 16.82
C ASP A 116 -31.19 26.00 18.21
N ALA A 117 -30.75 27.21 18.53
CA ALA A 117 -30.08 27.52 19.79
C ALA A 117 -31.05 27.59 20.99
N GLU A 118 -32.35 27.80 20.76
CA GLU A 118 -33.36 27.90 21.80
C GLU A 118 -33.88 26.52 22.19
N LEU A 119 -34.24 25.71 21.19
CA LEU A 119 -34.74 24.35 21.41
C LEU A 119 -33.61 23.33 21.58
N ASN A 120 -32.36 23.70 21.30
CA ASN A 120 -31.21 22.80 21.21
C ASN A 120 -31.49 21.61 20.27
N GLN A 121 -32.10 21.91 19.13
CA GLN A 121 -32.46 20.92 18.12
C GLN A 121 -31.69 21.21 16.83
N SER A 122 -31.29 20.14 16.15
CA SER A 122 -30.75 20.23 14.80
C SER A 122 -31.03 18.94 14.06
N PHE A 123 -30.99 18.98 12.73
CA PHE A 123 -31.07 17.81 11.88
C PHE A 123 -29.71 17.53 11.23
N GLY A 124 -29.30 16.27 11.25
CA GLY A 124 -28.15 15.78 10.49
C GLY A 124 -27.29 14.78 11.25
N VAL A 125 -26.20 14.37 10.60
CA VAL A 125 -25.30 13.33 11.11
C VAL A 125 -24.50 13.77 12.34
N GLN A 126 -24.42 15.08 12.62
CA GLN A 126 -23.73 15.64 13.78
C GLN A 126 -24.30 15.12 15.11
N ASN A 127 -25.60 14.84 15.19
CA ASN A 127 -26.26 14.35 16.40
C ASN A 127 -25.81 12.94 16.80
N LEU A 128 -25.19 12.19 15.87
CA LEU A 128 -24.57 10.90 16.18
C LEU A 128 -23.22 11.04 16.89
N TYR A 129 -22.59 12.21 16.77
CA TYR A 129 -21.22 12.44 17.20
C TYR A 129 -21.11 13.43 18.37
N PHE A 130 -22.04 14.36 18.46
CA PHE A 130 -22.02 15.45 19.42
C PHE A 130 -23.34 15.49 20.17
N ASP A 131 -23.25 15.95 21.41
CA ASP A 131 -24.40 16.29 22.22
C ASP A 131 -25.14 17.50 21.61
N ASN A 132 -26.47 17.47 21.64
CA ASN A 132 -27.33 18.49 21.02
C ASN A 132 -27.09 19.88 21.62
N TYR A 133 -26.92 19.97 22.94
CA TYR A 133 -26.63 21.24 23.60
C TYR A 133 -25.25 21.75 23.20
N LYS A 134 -24.23 20.88 23.21
CA LYS A 134 -22.88 21.24 22.79
C LYS A 134 -22.82 21.72 21.33
N TRP A 135 -23.57 21.05 20.45
CA TRP A 135 -23.71 21.48 19.06
C TRP A 135 -24.31 22.87 18.97
N SER A 136 -25.47 23.05 19.61
CA SER A 136 -26.31 24.22 19.40
C SER A 136 -25.77 25.50 20.00
N GLN A 137 -24.94 25.38 21.04
CA GLN A 137 -24.33 26.52 21.70
C GLN A 137 -22.98 26.93 21.09
N VAL A 138 -22.11 25.97 20.76
CA VAL A 138 -20.70 26.29 20.44
C VAL A 138 -20.17 25.63 19.17
N LEU A 139 -20.48 24.34 18.94
CA LEU A 139 -19.79 23.60 17.89
C LEU A 139 -20.22 24.01 16.48
N TRP A 140 -21.45 24.49 16.28
CA TRP A 140 -21.90 24.91 14.94
C TRP A 140 -21.01 26.02 14.34
N ARG A 141 -20.57 26.99 15.16
CA ARG A 141 -19.63 28.06 14.73
C ARG A 141 -18.23 27.52 14.46
N ARG A 142 -17.76 26.60 15.31
CA ARG A 142 -16.45 25.94 15.10
C ARG A 142 -16.45 25.10 13.83
N PHE A 143 -17.57 24.43 13.54
CA PHE A 143 -17.78 23.69 12.32
C PHE A 143 -17.77 24.63 11.10
N GLN A 144 -18.44 25.79 11.17
CA GLN A 144 -18.37 26.81 10.11
C GLN A 144 -16.92 27.22 9.80
N ALA A 145 -16.12 27.52 10.83
CA ALA A 145 -14.71 27.86 10.66
C ALA A 145 -13.87 26.68 10.13
N TYR A 146 -14.20 25.46 10.53
CA TYR A 146 -13.55 24.25 10.03
C TYR A 146 -13.80 24.04 8.52
N VAL A 147 -15.03 24.24 8.05
CA VAL A 147 -15.34 24.11 6.61
C VAL A 147 -14.63 25.18 5.79
N GLU A 148 -14.46 26.39 6.32
CA GLU A 148 -13.78 27.49 5.63
C GLU A 148 -12.31 27.16 5.25
N GLU A 149 -11.63 26.31 6.01
CA GLU A 149 -10.26 25.88 5.71
C GLU A 149 -10.18 25.04 4.42
N TYR A 150 -11.21 24.24 4.13
CA TYR A 150 -11.21 23.28 3.01
C TYR A 150 -12.04 23.77 1.82
N TYR A 151 -13.15 24.43 2.10
CA TYR A 151 -14.10 24.92 1.11
C TYR A 151 -14.46 26.37 1.46
N PRO A 152 -13.65 27.37 1.07
CA PRO A 152 -13.93 28.76 1.39
C PRO A 152 -15.17 29.26 0.65
N VAL A 153 -15.96 30.14 1.29
CA VAL A 153 -17.20 30.71 0.70
C VAL A 153 -16.92 31.46 -0.60
N SER A 154 -15.73 32.05 -0.73
CA SER A 154 -15.32 32.79 -1.94
C SER A 154 -15.09 31.91 -3.16
N GLU A 155 -14.79 30.62 -2.98
CA GLU A 155 -14.51 29.69 -4.09
C GLU A 155 -15.64 28.68 -4.34
N HIS A 156 -16.60 28.55 -3.41
CA HIS A 156 -17.65 27.55 -3.43
C HIS A 156 -19.01 28.18 -3.20
N THR A 157 -19.92 27.97 -4.15
CA THR A 157 -21.35 28.31 -3.95
C THR A 157 -22.13 27.13 -3.39
N HIS A 158 -21.70 25.92 -3.74
CA HIS A 158 -22.31 24.65 -3.35
C HIS A 158 -21.24 23.65 -2.92
N LEU A 159 -21.66 22.63 -2.17
CA LEU A 159 -20.89 21.45 -1.83
C LEU A 159 -21.66 20.22 -2.31
N LEU A 160 -20.97 19.10 -2.58
CA LEU A 160 -21.67 17.83 -2.65
C LEU A 160 -22.20 17.47 -1.26
N TYR A 161 -23.40 16.88 -1.21
CA TYR A 161 -23.95 16.45 0.07
C TYR A 161 -23.06 15.38 0.75
N SER A 162 -22.38 14.53 -0.04
CA SER A 162 -21.39 13.57 0.48
C SER A 162 -20.18 14.25 1.13
N GLU A 163 -19.71 15.38 0.57
CA GLU A 163 -18.62 16.19 1.14
C GLU A 163 -19.06 16.82 2.47
N TYR A 164 -20.27 17.37 2.54
CA TYR A 164 -20.84 17.91 3.77
C TYR A 164 -20.92 16.87 4.90
N VAL A 165 -21.43 15.67 4.60
CA VAL A 165 -21.46 14.56 5.58
C VAL A 165 -20.05 14.17 6.01
N GLN A 166 -19.09 14.16 5.09
CA GLN A 166 -17.71 13.81 5.40
C GLN A 166 -16.99 14.88 6.22
N LEU A 167 -17.30 16.17 6.00
CA LEU A 167 -16.81 17.29 6.82
C LEU A 167 -17.28 17.15 8.27
N ILE A 168 -18.53 16.76 8.52
CA ILE A 168 -19.01 16.52 9.90
C ILE A 168 -18.26 15.36 10.54
N ARG A 169 -18.03 14.26 9.80
CA ARG A 169 -17.28 13.09 10.30
C ARG A 169 -15.83 13.42 10.62
N SER A 170 -15.16 14.21 9.77
CA SER A 170 -13.78 14.64 10.01
C SER A 170 -13.71 15.66 11.13
N PHE A 171 -14.69 16.55 11.25
CA PHE A 171 -14.80 17.49 12.38
C PHE A 171 -14.98 16.76 13.70
N SER A 172 -15.77 15.68 13.74
CA SER A 172 -15.83 14.78 14.90
C SER A 172 -14.47 14.18 15.22
N SER A 173 -13.77 13.65 14.21
CA SER A 173 -12.42 13.08 14.40
C SER A 173 -11.42 14.14 14.91
N PHE A 174 -11.56 15.39 14.48
CA PHE A 174 -10.75 16.51 14.94
C PHE A 174 -11.03 16.90 16.40
N GLU A 175 -12.31 16.98 16.80
CA GLU A 175 -12.72 17.43 18.14
C GLU A 175 -12.49 16.38 19.24
N GLN A 176 -12.82 15.12 18.98
CA GLN A 176 -12.82 14.07 20.03
C GLN A 176 -11.84 12.92 19.78
N GLY A 177 -11.23 12.87 18.60
CA GLY A 177 -10.35 11.77 18.17
C GLY A 177 -11.11 10.46 17.93
N THR A 178 -10.59 9.65 17.02
CA THR A 178 -11.20 8.38 16.62
C THR A 178 -10.48 7.19 17.25
N LEU A 179 -11.28 6.26 17.77
CA LEU A 179 -10.80 4.98 18.28
C LEU A 179 -10.71 3.97 17.15
N VAL A 180 -9.54 3.34 16.99
CA VAL A 180 -9.28 2.35 15.92
C VAL A 180 -9.05 0.98 16.53
N LYS A 181 -10.11 0.36 17.05
CA LYS A 181 -10.03 -0.97 17.70
C LYS A 181 -10.32 -2.10 16.69
N PRO A 182 -9.61 -3.24 16.80
CA PRO A 182 -8.60 -3.59 17.81
C PRO A 182 -7.14 -3.28 17.37
N ALA A 183 -6.96 -2.57 16.25
CA ALA A 183 -5.62 -2.22 15.77
C ALA A 183 -4.82 -1.41 16.80
N LEU A 184 -5.46 -0.47 17.50
CA LEU A 184 -4.91 0.37 18.56
C LEU A 184 -5.68 0.19 19.88
N PRO A 185 -5.00 0.31 21.05
CA PRO A 185 -5.64 0.23 22.36
C PRO A 185 -6.52 1.46 22.64
N LYS A 186 -7.47 1.33 23.58
CA LYS A 186 -8.38 2.40 24.03
C LYS A 186 -7.69 3.72 24.39
N SER A 187 -6.44 3.65 24.86
CA SER A 187 -5.65 4.80 25.30
C SER A 187 -5.09 5.64 24.14
N ILE A 188 -5.17 5.18 22.89
CA ILE A 188 -4.66 5.88 21.73
C ILE A 188 -5.84 6.24 20.82
N ARG A 189 -6.00 7.54 20.57
CA ARG A 189 -6.96 8.12 19.62
C ARG A 189 -6.18 8.83 18.53
N VAL A 190 -6.65 8.69 17.30
CA VAL A 190 -6.09 9.38 16.13
C VAL A 190 -6.98 10.57 15.74
N HIS A 191 -6.38 11.67 15.30
CA HIS A 191 -7.09 12.89 14.87
C HIS A 191 -6.81 13.16 13.38
N PRO A 192 -7.29 12.29 12.48
CA PRO A 192 -7.06 12.42 11.06
C PRO A 192 -7.67 13.73 10.52
N PRO A 193 -6.95 14.48 9.68
CA PRO A 193 -7.49 15.66 9.02
C PRO A 193 -8.55 15.26 7.96
N TYR A 194 -9.27 16.24 7.43
CA TYR A 194 -10.13 15.99 6.28
C TYR A 194 -9.30 15.45 5.09
N GLY A 195 -9.82 14.45 4.40
CA GLY A 195 -9.11 13.69 3.36
C GLY A 195 -8.57 12.35 3.84
N ALA A 196 -8.33 12.16 5.15
CA ALA A 196 -7.75 10.94 5.66
C ALA A 196 -8.81 9.85 5.88
N LEU A 197 -8.52 8.65 5.39
CA LEU A 197 -9.37 7.48 5.56
C LEU A 197 -8.94 6.71 6.81
N ILE A 198 -9.90 6.50 7.71
CA ILE A 198 -9.68 5.64 8.88
C ILE A 198 -10.00 4.20 8.48
N PRO A 199 -9.14 3.23 8.83
CA PRO A 199 -9.44 1.82 8.62
C PRO A 199 -10.81 1.40 9.16
N SER A 200 -11.71 0.96 8.28
CA SER A 200 -12.95 0.26 8.64
C SER A 200 -12.63 -1.08 9.32
N LYS A 201 -13.61 -1.72 9.99
CA LYS A 201 -13.39 -3.03 10.64
C LYS A 201 -12.78 -4.07 9.69
N PHE A 202 -13.28 -4.14 8.46
CA PHE A 202 -12.75 -5.01 7.41
C PHE A 202 -11.33 -4.61 7.00
N THR A 203 -11.10 -3.33 6.67
CA THR A 203 -9.76 -2.86 6.25
C THR A 203 -8.74 -2.72 7.39
N GLN A 204 -9.10 -3.11 8.61
CA GLN A 204 -8.16 -3.34 9.70
C GLN A 204 -7.63 -4.78 9.71
N GLU A 205 -8.30 -5.74 9.11
CA GLU A 205 -7.91 -7.15 9.19
C GLU A 205 -6.49 -7.43 8.67
N PRO A 206 -6.04 -6.88 7.52
CA PRO A 206 -4.64 -7.02 7.09
C PRO A 206 -3.64 -6.45 8.12
N ILE A 207 -3.99 -5.33 8.77
CA ILE A 207 -3.17 -4.72 9.83
C ILE A 207 -3.09 -5.66 11.04
N LEU A 208 -4.19 -6.32 11.41
CA LEU A 208 -4.21 -7.28 12.51
C LEU A 208 -3.39 -8.54 12.19
N LEU A 209 -3.45 -9.02 10.94
CA LEU A 209 -2.64 -10.13 10.47
C LEU A 209 -1.14 -9.79 10.56
N LEU A 210 -0.75 -8.60 10.11
CA LEU A 210 0.61 -8.10 10.26
C LEU A 210 1.03 -7.97 11.73
N LYS A 211 0.15 -7.47 12.61
CA LYS A 211 0.46 -7.39 14.05
C LYS A 211 0.77 -8.77 14.63
N ASN A 212 -0.03 -9.77 14.29
CA ASN A 212 0.21 -11.15 14.74
C ASN A 212 1.54 -11.68 14.19
N TRP A 213 1.87 -11.37 12.94
CA TRP A 213 3.17 -11.72 12.37
C TRP A 213 4.32 -11.02 13.12
N LEU A 214 4.25 -9.71 13.33
CA LEU A 214 5.29 -8.94 14.02
C LEU A 214 5.52 -9.43 15.46
N LEU A 215 4.46 -9.75 16.21
CA LEU A 215 4.60 -10.28 17.58
C LEU A 215 5.41 -11.58 17.62
N ASN A 216 5.32 -12.41 16.58
CA ASN A 216 6.03 -13.68 16.51
C ASN A 216 7.41 -13.56 15.85
N PHE A 217 7.57 -12.69 14.84
CA PHE A 217 8.75 -12.68 13.98
C PHE A 217 9.70 -11.48 14.19
N ARG A 218 9.29 -10.44 14.93
CA ARG A 218 10.14 -9.28 15.19
C ARG A 218 11.46 -9.64 15.88
N GLY A 219 11.44 -10.55 16.84
CA GLY A 219 12.64 -11.06 17.51
C GLY A 219 13.48 -11.98 16.61
N PRO A 220 12.87 -13.06 16.07
CA PRO A 220 13.48 -13.98 15.11
C PRO A 220 14.19 -13.34 13.91
N LEU A 221 13.63 -12.29 13.33
CA LEU A 221 14.18 -11.57 12.18
C LEU A 221 14.95 -10.30 12.58
N MET A 222 15.16 -10.07 13.88
CA MET A 222 15.87 -8.91 14.42
C MET A 222 15.38 -7.58 13.84
N LEU A 223 14.07 -7.38 13.76
CA LEU A 223 13.48 -6.16 13.19
C LEU A 223 13.57 -5.03 14.23
N HIS A 224 14.44 -4.05 13.98
CA HIS A 224 14.68 -2.91 14.87
C HIS A 224 14.17 -1.59 14.30
N ARG A 225 14.23 -1.44 12.97
CA ARG A 225 13.88 -0.21 12.26
C ARG A 225 12.85 -0.50 11.18
N ALA A 226 11.65 0.07 11.32
CA ALA A 226 10.60 -0.03 10.32
C ALA A 226 10.37 1.29 9.59
N LEU A 227 10.19 1.22 8.28
CA LEU A 227 9.65 2.29 7.45
C LEU A 227 8.23 1.90 7.03
N VAL A 228 7.27 2.80 7.20
CA VAL A 228 5.89 2.61 6.75
C VAL A 228 5.60 3.63 5.66
N VAL A 229 5.41 3.13 4.45
CA VAL A 229 5.11 3.93 3.26
C VAL A 229 3.61 4.20 3.19
N ASN A 230 3.25 5.40 2.74
CA ASN A 230 1.87 5.90 2.70
C ASN A 230 1.17 5.75 4.07
N ALA A 231 1.72 6.42 5.08
CA ALA A 231 1.33 6.28 6.48
C ALA A 231 -0.15 6.64 6.77
N GLY A 232 -0.79 7.43 5.90
CA GLY A 232 -2.23 7.72 5.94
C GLY A 232 -2.64 8.35 7.28
N SER A 233 -3.59 7.70 7.95
CA SER A 233 -4.09 8.14 9.27
C SER A 233 -3.17 7.79 10.45
N GLY A 234 -1.95 7.29 10.20
CA GLY A 234 -0.96 6.95 11.24
C GLY A 234 -1.22 5.62 11.96
N VAL A 235 -2.30 4.90 11.64
CA VAL A 235 -2.69 3.67 12.34
C VAL A 235 -1.65 2.56 12.17
N LEU A 236 -1.16 2.32 10.95
CA LEU A 236 -0.19 1.26 10.67
C LEU A 236 1.19 1.52 11.33
N PRO A 237 1.77 2.74 11.28
CA PRO A 237 2.95 3.09 12.07
C PRO A 237 2.75 2.87 13.58
N PHE A 238 1.61 3.29 14.14
CA PHE A 238 1.32 3.11 15.57
C PHE A 238 1.14 1.63 15.93
N ALA A 239 0.45 0.85 15.10
CA ALA A 239 0.29 -0.59 15.28
C ALA A 239 1.65 -1.32 15.27
N THR A 240 2.55 -0.92 14.35
CA THR A 240 3.92 -1.44 14.25
C THR A 240 4.72 -1.13 15.51
N LYS A 241 4.64 0.11 16.01
CA LYS A 241 5.30 0.51 17.26
C LYS A 241 4.80 -0.30 18.46
N LEU A 242 3.49 -0.54 18.52
CA LEU A 242 2.87 -1.34 19.58
C LEU A 242 3.26 -2.83 19.54
N CYS A 243 3.80 -3.32 18.42
CA CYS A 243 4.43 -4.64 18.32
C CYS A 243 5.92 -4.61 18.73
N HIS A 244 6.32 -3.62 19.53
CA HIS A 244 7.66 -3.45 20.09
C HIS A 244 8.78 -3.25 19.07
N VAL A 245 8.48 -2.75 17.88
CA VAL A 245 9.52 -2.25 16.96
C VAL A 245 10.10 -0.95 17.55
N PRO A 246 11.40 -0.89 17.88
CA PRO A 246 12.00 0.25 18.57
C PRO A 246 11.86 1.58 17.83
N MET A 247 12.17 1.59 16.53
CA MET A 247 12.13 2.79 15.69
C MET A 247 11.18 2.59 14.53
N VAL A 248 10.19 3.47 14.41
CA VAL A 248 9.23 3.45 13.29
C VAL A 248 9.26 4.82 12.62
N ARG A 249 9.40 4.85 11.30
CA ARG A 249 9.23 6.05 10.49
C ARG A 249 8.03 5.87 9.57
N GLY A 250 7.05 6.75 9.65
CA GLY A 250 5.97 6.85 8.66
C GLY A 250 6.30 7.92 7.61
N VAL A 251 6.01 7.64 6.34
CA VAL A 251 6.12 8.62 5.26
C VAL A 251 4.79 8.73 4.51
N ASP A 252 4.44 9.94 4.09
CA ASP A 252 3.22 10.22 3.34
C ASP A 252 3.44 11.51 2.52
N SER A 253 2.87 11.56 1.32
CA SER A 253 3.00 12.70 0.42
C SER A 253 2.22 13.93 0.90
N ARG A 254 1.23 13.73 1.78
CA ARG A 254 0.31 14.78 2.25
C ARG A 254 0.82 15.42 3.55
N PRO A 255 1.25 16.70 3.54
CA PRO A 255 1.85 17.35 4.71
C PRO A 255 0.91 17.42 5.93
N ARG A 256 -0.40 17.65 5.70
CA ARG A 256 -1.40 17.72 6.78
C ARG A 256 -1.53 16.40 7.54
N PHE A 257 -1.33 15.28 6.86
CA PHE A 257 -1.47 13.95 7.46
C PHE A 257 -0.26 13.67 8.36
N ILE A 258 0.93 14.02 7.88
CA ILE A 258 2.17 13.97 8.65
C ILE A 258 2.09 14.87 9.88
N GLU A 259 1.59 16.08 9.75
CA GLU A 259 1.41 16.98 10.90
C GLU A 259 0.46 16.41 11.95
N ALA A 260 -0.69 15.87 11.53
CA ALA A 260 -1.65 15.23 12.42
C ALA A 260 -1.04 14.01 13.14
N CYS A 261 -0.35 13.13 12.39
CA CYS A 261 0.31 11.95 12.95
C CYS A 261 1.39 12.31 13.97
N ARG A 262 2.17 13.38 13.74
CA ARG A 262 3.15 13.89 14.73
C ARG A 262 2.47 14.37 16.00
N LYS A 263 1.37 15.11 15.89
CA LYS A 263 0.58 15.53 17.05
C LYS A 263 0.03 14.32 17.81
N ASP A 264 -0.48 13.31 17.12
CA ASP A 264 -0.99 12.09 17.73
C ASP A 264 0.10 11.27 18.44
N ALA A 265 1.29 11.16 17.84
CA ALA A 265 2.44 10.51 18.48
C ALA A 265 2.86 11.26 19.76
N ALA A 266 2.90 12.59 19.72
CA ALA A 266 3.24 13.43 20.88
C ALA A 266 2.23 13.32 22.04
N ARG A 267 0.95 13.01 21.74
CA ARG A 267 -0.09 12.81 22.76
C ARG A 267 0.08 11.52 23.58
N SER A 268 0.90 10.56 23.15
CA SER A 268 1.03 9.27 23.84
C SER A 268 2.49 8.83 24.02
N PRO A 269 2.97 8.63 25.27
CA PRO A 269 4.34 8.16 25.50
C PRO A 269 4.63 6.76 24.93
N LYS A 270 3.58 5.95 24.71
CA LYS A 270 3.66 4.63 24.06
C LYS A 270 4.11 4.72 22.59
N LEU A 271 3.97 5.90 21.98
CA LEU A 271 4.35 6.20 20.60
C LEU A 271 5.68 6.96 20.52
N SER A 272 6.47 6.96 21.59
CA SER A 272 7.84 7.47 21.58
C SER A 272 8.68 6.78 20.49
N ASN A 273 9.57 7.54 19.85
CA ASN A 273 10.41 7.09 18.73
C ASN A 273 9.64 6.68 17.46
N VAL A 274 8.39 7.14 17.31
CA VAL A 274 7.70 7.17 16.02
C VAL A 274 7.96 8.53 15.38
N SER A 275 8.55 8.53 14.18
CA SER A 275 8.84 9.74 13.41
C SER A 275 8.02 9.76 12.13
N PHE A 276 7.72 10.96 11.63
CA PHE A 276 6.97 11.13 10.39
C PHE A 276 7.67 12.13 9.48
N GLN A 277 7.72 11.86 8.18
CA GLN A 277 8.34 12.71 7.17
C GLN A 277 7.44 12.83 5.94
N VAL A 278 7.43 14.01 5.31
CA VAL A 278 6.76 14.19 4.03
C VAL A 278 7.67 13.64 2.93
N ALA A 279 7.16 12.72 2.15
CA ALA A 279 7.82 12.14 0.98
C ALA A 279 6.76 11.54 0.06
N GLU A 280 7.01 11.49 -1.25
CA GLU A 280 6.05 10.93 -2.22
C GLU A 280 5.77 9.45 -1.93
N MET A 281 6.80 8.61 -2.06
CA MET A 281 6.76 7.21 -1.64
C MET A 281 7.89 6.88 -0.66
N PHE A 282 9.12 7.27 -0.97
CA PHE A 282 10.29 7.04 -0.12
C PHE A 282 11.01 8.35 0.22
N PRO A 283 11.68 8.45 1.39
CA PRO A 283 12.56 9.58 1.70
C PRO A 283 13.69 9.71 0.68
N GLU A 284 14.14 10.94 0.39
CA GLU A 284 15.35 11.15 -0.41
C GLU A 284 16.57 10.48 0.24
N VAL A 285 17.32 9.74 -0.57
CA VAL A 285 18.63 9.19 -0.19
C VAL A 285 19.66 10.31 -0.35
N THR A 286 19.84 11.15 0.66
CA THR A 286 20.89 12.18 0.60
C THR A 286 22.27 11.53 0.70
N GLY A 287 23.08 11.73 -0.32
CA GLY A 287 24.38 11.09 -0.59
C GLY A 287 25.52 11.43 0.36
N ALA A 288 25.27 11.58 1.67
CA ALA A 288 26.34 11.52 2.67
C ALA A 288 26.72 10.05 2.93
N VAL A 289 27.16 9.39 1.86
CA VAL A 289 27.78 8.06 1.87
C VAL A 289 29.21 8.22 2.39
N ASN A 290 29.33 8.61 3.67
CA ASN A 290 30.54 8.36 4.43
C ASN A 290 30.28 7.10 5.26
N ASP A 291 30.58 5.97 4.62
CA ASP A 291 31.25 4.79 5.19
C ASP A 291 30.76 4.23 6.54
N SER A 292 29.45 4.36 6.83
CA SER A 292 28.82 3.64 7.95
C SER A 292 27.55 2.95 7.47
N SER A 293 27.71 1.66 7.17
CA SER A 293 26.84 0.69 6.49
C SER A 293 25.38 0.52 6.98
N ARG A 294 24.85 1.39 7.84
CA ARG A 294 23.46 1.31 8.34
C ARG A 294 22.74 2.65 8.50
N LYS A 295 23.37 3.80 8.27
CA LYS A 295 22.67 5.09 8.37
C LYS A 295 21.63 5.18 7.24
N GLY A 296 20.36 5.39 7.60
CA GLY A 296 19.27 5.52 6.62
C GLY A 296 18.57 4.24 6.15
N LYS A 297 19.12 3.03 6.36
CA LYS A 297 18.47 1.76 5.96
C LYS A 297 17.52 1.19 7.03
N TYR A 298 16.56 0.37 6.61
CA TYR A 298 15.52 -0.24 7.43
C TYR A 298 15.53 -1.77 7.33
N ASP A 299 15.18 -2.45 8.42
CA ASP A 299 15.08 -3.92 8.47
C ASP A 299 13.71 -4.40 7.98
N LEU A 300 12.71 -3.53 8.08
CA LEU A 300 11.34 -3.78 7.67
C LEU A 300 10.80 -2.57 6.91
N VAL A 301 10.30 -2.76 5.70
CA VAL A 301 9.51 -1.75 4.98
C VAL A 301 8.08 -2.27 4.83
N ILE A 302 7.10 -1.50 5.29
CA ILE A 302 5.69 -1.88 5.32
C ILE A 302 4.93 -1.00 4.35
N PHE A 303 4.11 -1.62 3.51
CA PHE A 303 3.24 -0.91 2.59
C PHE A 303 1.82 -1.51 2.62
N TYR A 304 0.82 -0.63 2.63
CA TYR A 304 -0.59 -1.00 2.56
C TYR A 304 -1.23 -0.27 1.36
N PRO A 305 -1.11 -0.83 0.14
CA PRO A 305 -1.58 -0.18 -1.09
C PRO A 305 -3.10 -0.04 -1.18
N ASP A 306 -3.84 -0.78 -0.36
CA ASP A 306 -5.29 -0.97 -0.47
C ASP A 306 -6.15 0.24 -0.14
N GLU A 307 -5.57 1.39 0.22
CA GLU A 307 -6.35 2.56 0.60
C GLU A 307 -7.24 3.08 -0.55
N GLU A 308 -6.98 2.66 -1.80
CA GLU A 308 -7.54 3.21 -3.04
C GLU A 308 -7.76 2.17 -4.17
N ILE A 309 -8.03 0.90 -3.86
CA ILE A 309 -8.12 -0.20 -4.86
C ILE A 309 -9.19 0.07 -5.92
N VAL A 310 -10.29 0.70 -5.53
CA VAL A 310 -11.40 0.97 -6.46
C VAL A 310 -11.06 2.12 -7.41
N SER A 311 -10.24 3.07 -6.97
CA SER A 311 -9.74 4.15 -7.83
C SER A 311 -8.62 3.72 -8.77
N ALA A 312 -7.91 2.65 -8.42
CA ALA A 312 -6.94 2.02 -9.31
C ALA A 312 -7.54 1.42 -10.58
N LEU A 313 -8.85 1.19 -10.63
CA LEU A 313 -9.54 0.73 -11.84
C LEU A 313 -9.58 1.77 -12.96
N TRP A 314 -9.49 3.05 -12.61
CA TRP A 314 -9.61 4.15 -13.58
C TRP A 314 -8.28 4.81 -13.89
N ASP A 315 -7.28 4.57 -13.05
CA ASP A 315 -5.90 4.95 -13.30
C ASP A 315 -5.25 3.98 -14.30
N GLY A 316 -5.97 3.71 -15.40
CA GLY A 316 -5.47 2.93 -16.51
C GLY A 316 -4.22 3.58 -17.09
N GLU A 317 -3.25 2.74 -17.39
CA GLU A 317 -2.18 3.05 -18.33
C GLU A 317 -2.76 3.65 -19.60
N ASN A 318 -2.09 4.68 -20.12
CA ASN A 318 -1.83 4.89 -21.55
C ASN A 318 -1.01 6.17 -21.72
N ASN A 319 0.24 6.16 -21.23
CA ASN A 319 1.28 6.88 -21.93
C ASN A 319 2.29 5.84 -22.46
N PRO A 320 2.33 5.59 -23.78
CA PRO A 320 3.24 4.60 -24.37
C PRO A 320 4.73 4.97 -24.17
N PHE A 321 5.03 6.21 -23.79
CA PHE A 321 6.38 6.67 -23.50
C PHE A 321 6.78 6.55 -22.02
N ALA A 322 5.81 6.35 -21.11
CA ALA A 322 6.01 6.19 -19.68
C ALA A 322 4.82 5.44 -19.06
N PRO A 323 4.86 4.09 -18.96
CA PRO A 323 3.84 3.35 -18.22
C PRO A 323 3.71 3.96 -16.82
N SER A 324 2.50 4.39 -16.47
CA SER A 324 2.31 5.26 -15.31
C SER A 324 2.36 4.47 -14.01
N SER A 325 3.04 4.97 -12.98
CA SER A 325 3.00 4.46 -11.59
C SER A 325 1.64 4.62 -10.88
N LYS A 326 0.57 4.80 -11.65
CA LYS A 326 -0.78 5.05 -11.15
C LYS A 326 -1.55 3.75 -10.98
N GLY A 327 -2.60 3.81 -10.17
CA GLY A 327 -3.36 2.62 -9.81
C GLY A 327 -2.60 1.65 -8.90
N TYR A 328 -3.19 0.49 -8.66
CA TYR A 328 -2.76 -0.48 -7.66
C TYR A 328 -1.49 -1.20 -8.12
N ALA A 329 -1.48 -1.66 -9.37
CA ALA A 329 -0.31 -2.27 -9.98
C ALA A 329 0.85 -1.28 -10.13
N GLY A 330 0.60 -0.06 -10.62
CA GLY A 330 1.64 0.96 -10.78
C GLY A 330 2.27 1.40 -9.46
N LYS A 331 1.48 1.58 -8.39
CA LYS A 331 2.01 1.87 -7.05
C LYS A 331 2.83 0.70 -6.49
N LEU A 332 2.45 -0.54 -6.79
CA LEU A 332 3.23 -1.71 -6.38
C LEU A 332 4.55 -1.80 -7.16
N GLU A 333 4.55 -1.53 -8.46
CA GLU A 333 5.78 -1.47 -9.27
C GLU A 333 6.73 -0.38 -8.76
N GLU A 334 6.23 0.85 -8.57
CA GLU A 334 7.02 1.97 -8.00
C GLU A 334 7.61 1.61 -6.63
N PHE A 335 6.84 0.87 -5.81
CA PHE A 335 7.32 0.36 -4.53
C PHE A 335 8.46 -0.63 -4.71
N PHE A 336 8.30 -1.65 -5.56
CA PHE A 336 9.30 -2.69 -5.77
C PHE A 336 10.59 -2.16 -6.39
N GLU A 337 10.49 -1.20 -7.31
CA GLU A 337 11.65 -0.55 -7.92
C GLU A 337 12.46 0.26 -6.89
N ASN A 338 11.78 1.03 -6.05
CA ASN A 338 12.43 2.02 -5.20
C ASN A 338 12.73 1.55 -3.77
N VAL A 339 12.25 0.38 -3.32
CA VAL A 339 12.44 -0.06 -1.92
C VAL A 339 13.87 -0.53 -1.61
N THR A 340 14.58 -1.09 -2.60
CA THR A 340 15.89 -1.74 -2.42
C THR A 340 16.97 -0.86 -1.77
N PRO A 341 17.15 0.41 -2.16
CA PRO A 341 18.11 1.34 -1.54
C PRO A 341 17.84 1.61 -0.05
N HIS A 342 16.57 1.53 0.37
CA HIS A 342 16.14 1.80 1.74
C HIS A 342 16.22 0.57 2.64
N LEU A 343 16.37 -0.62 2.08
CA LEU A 343 16.35 -1.88 2.81
C LEU A 343 17.79 -2.34 3.15
N THR A 344 17.99 -2.85 4.37
CA THR A 344 19.25 -3.51 4.75
C THR A 344 19.48 -4.78 3.92
N GLU A 345 20.69 -5.33 3.94
CA GLU A 345 21.04 -6.56 3.22
C GLU A 345 20.14 -7.74 3.62
N ASN A 346 19.77 -7.84 4.90
CA ASN A 346 18.88 -8.88 5.43
C ASN A 346 17.49 -8.34 5.78
N GLY A 347 17.11 -7.19 5.21
CA GLY A 347 15.81 -6.60 5.45
C GLY A 347 14.71 -7.32 4.69
N VAL A 348 13.48 -7.17 5.17
CA VAL A 348 12.27 -7.73 4.56
C VAL A 348 11.26 -6.63 4.25
N ILE A 349 10.41 -6.88 3.27
CA ILE A 349 9.26 -6.04 2.96
C ILE A 349 7.98 -6.76 3.37
N ALA A 350 7.00 -6.02 3.90
CA ALA A 350 5.71 -6.52 4.30
C ALA A 350 4.60 -5.76 3.56
N LEU A 351 3.88 -6.44 2.68
CA LEU A 351 2.72 -5.91 1.98
C LEU A 351 1.46 -6.40 2.68
N CYS A 352 0.68 -5.46 3.22
CA CYS A 352 -0.66 -5.75 3.71
C CYS A 352 -1.62 -5.55 2.55
N CYS A 353 -2.44 -6.53 2.20
CA CYS A 353 -3.40 -6.41 1.10
C CYS A 353 -4.70 -7.13 1.44
N THR A 354 -5.66 -7.05 0.54
CA THR A 354 -6.89 -7.80 0.48
C THR A 354 -6.98 -8.37 -0.93
N ASN A 355 -7.54 -9.56 -1.07
CA ASN A 355 -7.66 -10.23 -2.38
C ASN A 355 -8.69 -9.59 -3.32
N ILE A 356 -9.23 -8.41 -2.98
CA ILE A 356 -10.27 -7.73 -3.76
C ILE A 356 -9.80 -7.36 -5.17
N HIS A 357 -8.51 -7.08 -5.38
CA HIS A 357 -7.98 -6.87 -6.73
C HIS A 357 -8.22 -8.11 -7.62
N ALA A 358 -7.87 -9.31 -7.12
CA ALA A 358 -8.08 -10.56 -7.85
C ALA A 358 -9.57 -10.89 -8.07
N LEU A 359 -10.45 -10.45 -7.17
CA LEU A 359 -11.90 -10.64 -7.34
C LEU A 359 -12.50 -9.70 -8.39
N LEU A 360 -12.02 -8.45 -8.45
CA LEU A 360 -12.52 -7.45 -9.40
C LEU A 360 -11.94 -7.68 -10.81
N PHE A 361 -10.72 -8.21 -10.90
CA PHE A 361 -9.99 -8.44 -12.14
C PHE A 361 -9.46 -9.87 -12.26
N PRO A 362 -10.33 -10.87 -12.42
CA PRO A 362 -9.91 -12.28 -12.48
C PRO A 362 -9.01 -12.60 -13.67
N ASP A 363 -9.11 -11.84 -14.77
CA ASP A 363 -8.34 -12.07 -15.99
C ASP A 363 -6.94 -11.43 -15.96
N ALA A 364 -6.70 -10.51 -15.02
CA ALA A 364 -5.41 -9.83 -14.89
C ALA A 364 -4.46 -10.61 -13.97
N PRO A 365 -3.15 -10.70 -14.29
CA PRO A 365 -2.20 -11.32 -13.38
C PRO A 365 -2.11 -10.53 -12.07
N HIS A 366 -1.94 -11.24 -10.95
CA HIS A 366 -1.81 -10.58 -9.66
C HIS A 366 -0.48 -9.80 -9.59
N PRO A 367 -0.46 -8.49 -9.28
CA PRO A 367 0.75 -7.66 -9.40
C PRO A 367 1.92 -8.15 -8.52
N ILE A 368 1.65 -8.59 -7.29
CA ILE A 368 2.69 -9.12 -6.40
C ILE A 368 3.27 -10.44 -6.95
N GLU A 369 2.46 -11.26 -7.62
CA GLU A 369 2.92 -12.52 -8.17
C GLU A 369 3.75 -12.30 -9.44
N TYR A 370 3.35 -11.31 -10.24
CA TYR A 370 4.10 -10.87 -11.41
C TYR A 370 5.51 -10.42 -11.00
N GLU A 371 5.64 -9.65 -9.93
CA GLU A 371 6.94 -9.25 -9.38
C GLU A 371 7.82 -10.46 -9.05
N VAL A 372 7.27 -11.46 -8.35
CA VAL A 372 8.03 -12.63 -7.90
C VAL A 372 8.38 -13.57 -9.05
N LYS A 373 7.46 -13.80 -10.00
CA LYS A 373 7.64 -14.78 -11.09
C LYS A 373 8.40 -14.21 -12.28
N SER A 374 8.07 -12.99 -12.69
CA SER A 374 8.56 -12.36 -13.91
C SER A 374 9.77 -11.47 -13.65
N ASN A 375 9.65 -10.48 -12.76
CA ASN A 375 10.71 -9.50 -12.48
C ASN A 375 11.83 -10.07 -11.61
N ARG A 376 11.51 -11.01 -10.73
CA ARG A 376 12.46 -11.78 -9.90
C ARG A 376 13.41 -10.90 -9.08
N ARG A 377 12.98 -9.72 -8.62
CA ARG A 377 13.78 -8.88 -7.68
C ARG A 377 13.58 -9.29 -6.23
N PHE A 378 12.45 -9.91 -5.92
CA PHE A 378 12.07 -10.36 -4.59
C PHE A 378 11.67 -11.84 -4.55
N VAL A 379 11.89 -12.46 -3.39
CA VAL A 379 11.50 -13.85 -3.09
C VAL A 379 10.52 -13.85 -1.93
N ILE A 380 9.48 -14.69 -2.03
CA ILE A 380 8.48 -14.85 -0.96
C ILE A 380 9.11 -15.54 0.24
N LEU A 381 9.22 -14.82 1.36
CA LEU A 381 9.65 -15.34 2.65
C LEU A 381 8.50 -16.05 3.38
N ASP A 382 7.35 -15.38 3.43
CA ASP A 382 6.10 -15.85 4.03
C ASP A 382 4.89 -15.27 3.29
N TYR A 383 3.81 -16.04 3.31
CA TYR A 383 2.49 -15.61 2.90
C TYR A 383 1.48 -16.07 3.95
N TYR A 384 0.60 -15.17 4.35
CA TYR A 384 -0.51 -15.46 5.23
C TYR A 384 -1.79 -14.87 4.66
N ASP A 385 -2.86 -15.66 4.70
CA ASP A 385 -4.21 -15.23 4.39
C ASP A 385 -5.15 -15.51 5.56
N ALA A 386 -6.21 -14.72 5.67
CA ALA A 386 -7.30 -14.96 6.59
C ALA A 386 -8.64 -14.52 5.96
N PRO A 387 -9.68 -15.36 5.98
CA PRO A 387 -11.01 -15.00 5.49
C PRO A 387 -11.57 -13.77 6.20
N ALA A 388 -12.31 -12.94 5.45
CA ALA A 388 -12.93 -11.73 5.95
C ALA A 388 -13.92 -12.00 7.08
N ARG A 389 -13.62 -11.52 8.29
CA ARG A 389 -14.49 -11.76 9.48
C ARG A 389 -15.59 -10.73 9.56
N TYR A 390 -15.23 -9.46 9.41
CA TYR A 390 -16.15 -8.35 9.56
C TYR A 390 -16.82 -8.02 8.23
N SER A 391 -18.11 -7.69 8.28
CA SER A 391 -18.71 -6.90 7.21
C SER A 391 -18.23 -5.45 7.34
N GLY A 392 -18.12 -4.77 6.21
CA GLY A 392 -17.73 -3.38 6.18
C GLY A 392 -17.54 -2.88 4.77
N ASN A 393 -17.42 -1.57 4.64
CA ASN A 393 -17.19 -0.95 3.36
C ASN A 393 -15.75 -1.18 2.91
N ILE A 394 -15.60 -1.50 1.63
CA ILE A 394 -14.33 -1.52 0.93
C ILE A 394 -13.86 -0.07 0.78
N ARG A 395 -12.55 0.16 0.93
CA ARG A 395 -11.99 1.50 0.80
C ARG A 395 -12.07 1.97 -0.65
N THR A 396 -12.62 3.16 -0.82
CA THR A 396 -12.65 3.92 -2.07
C THR A 396 -11.90 5.23 -1.86
N LYS A 397 -11.63 5.97 -2.94
CA LYS A 397 -11.02 7.29 -2.84
C LYS A 397 -11.87 8.20 -1.94
N PHE A 398 -11.18 9.04 -1.16
CA PHE A 398 -11.86 9.96 -0.25
C PHE A 398 -12.91 10.82 -0.97
N GLY A 399 -14.15 10.83 -0.42
CA GLY A 399 -15.28 11.58 -0.98
C GLY A 399 -16.12 10.82 -2.01
N GLU A 400 -15.66 9.64 -2.46
CA GLU A 400 -16.45 8.76 -3.32
C GLU A 400 -17.47 7.93 -2.52
N PRO A 401 -18.49 7.35 -3.20
CA PRO A 401 -19.39 6.40 -2.57
C PRO A 401 -18.61 5.25 -1.94
N THR A 402 -19.14 4.72 -0.84
CA THR A 402 -18.55 3.54 -0.20
C THR A 402 -19.11 2.30 -0.86
N ILE A 403 -18.24 1.38 -1.27
CA ILE A 403 -18.67 0.07 -1.72
C ILE A 403 -19.02 -0.78 -0.51
N GLU A 404 -20.29 -1.17 -0.43
CA GLU A 404 -20.74 -2.14 0.55
C GLU A 404 -20.29 -3.55 0.17
N CYS A 405 -19.80 -4.28 1.15
CA CYS A 405 -19.40 -5.66 0.97
C CYS A 405 -20.64 -6.57 1.08
N PHE A 406 -21.21 -6.92 -0.07
CA PHE A 406 -22.33 -7.86 -0.18
C PHE A 406 -21.96 -9.24 0.36
N PRO A 407 -22.90 -10.03 0.92
CA PRO A 407 -22.60 -11.32 1.55
C PRO A 407 -21.83 -12.30 0.65
N GLU A 408 -22.13 -12.33 -0.64
CA GLU A 408 -21.48 -13.19 -1.65
C GLU A 408 -20.02 -12.77 -1.86
N LEU A 409 -19.77 -11.47 -1.97
CA LEU A 409 -18.42 -10.91 -2.08
C LEU A 409 -17.64 -11.15 -0.78
N LYS A 410 -18.27 -10.94 0.38
CA LYS A 410 -17.67 -11.16 1.70
C LYS A 410 -17.14 -12.58 1.86
N LYS A 411 -17.89 -13.60 1.42
CA LYS A 411 -17.47 -15.01 1.50
C LYS A 411 -16.19 -15.30 0.73
N LYS A 412 -15.89 -14.52 -0.30
CA LYS A 412 -14.69 -14.66 -1.15
C LYS A 412 -13.54 -13.76 -0.72
N LEU A 413 -13.80 -12.75 0.12
CA LEU A 413 -12.78 -11.81 0.56
C LEU A 413 -11.85 -12.43 1.60
N CYS A 414 -10.57 -12.18 1.41
CA CYS A 414 -9.49 -12.54 2.31
C CYS A 414 -8.60 -11.31 2.58
N SER A 415 -8.11 -11.22 3.81
CA SER A 415 -7.00 -10.36 4.17
C SER A 415 -5.69 -11.10 3.94
N GLU A 416 -4.68 -10.43 3.42
CA GLU A 416 -3.41 -11.02 3.02
C GLU A 416 -2.24 -10.22 3.60
N VAL A 417 -1.18 -10.95 3.95
CA VAL A 417 0.12 -10.37 4.31
C VAL A 417 1.20 -11.14 3.56
N TRP A 418 1.89 -10.43 2.68
CA TRP A 418 3.02 -10.93 1.92
C TRP A 418 4.31 -10.43 2.55
N ILE A 419 5.21 -11.34 2.90
CA ILE A 419 6.55 -11.01 3.39
C ILE A 419 7.56 -11.44 2.35
N LEU A 420 8.33 -10.50 1.82
CA LEU A 420 9.31 -10.77 0.78
C LEU A 420 10.69 -10.30 1.23
N HIS A 421 11.75 -10.89 0.67
CA HIS A 421 13.12 -10.45 0.84
C HIS A 421 13.81 -10.29 -0.52
N LYS A 422 14.93 -9.56 -0.57
CA LYS A 422 15.70 -9.41 -1.81
C LYS A 422 16.26 -10.76 -2.26
N VAL A 423 16.37 -10.97 -3.56
CA VAL A 423 17.01 -12.17 -4.10
C VAL A 423 18.46 -12.31 -3.63
N GLU A 424 19.19 -11.19 -3.54
CA GLU A 424 20.55 -11.12 -3.02
C GLU A 424 20.69 -11.67 -1.58
N SER A 425 19.60 -11.63 -0.79
CA SER A 425 19.58 -12.12 0.60
C SER A 425 19.25 -13.62 0.71
N ILE A 426 19.20 -14.36 -0.40
CA ILE A 426 18.79 -15.77 -0.41
C ILE A 426 19.73 -16.65 0.43
N SER A 427 21.01 -16.33 0.51
CA SER A 427 21.99 -17.03 1.36
C SER A 427 21.63 -16.90 2.85
N HIS A 428 21.21 -15.72 3.29
CA HIS A 428 20.79 -15.45 4.66
C HIS A 428 19.48 -16.17 5.01
N PHE A 429 18.51 -16.18 4.10
CA PHE A 429 17.20 -16.79 4.32
C PHE A 429 17.07 -18.23 3.81
N GLY A 430 18.13 -18.83 3.27
CA GLY A 430 18.08 -20.17 2.67
C GLY A 430 17.63 -21.26 3.64
N PHE A 431 17.95 -21.13 4.93
CA PHE A 431 17.52 -22.07 5.97
C PHE A 431 16.00 -22.05 6.16
N ILE A 432 15.38 -20.89 5.96
CA ILE A 432 13.95 -20.68 6.06
C ILE A 432 13.21 -21.40 4.93
N HIS A 433 13.78 -21.34 3.72
CA HIS A 433 13.29 -22.02 2.53
C HIS A 433 13.54 -23.53 2.54
N GLY A 434 14.23 -24.06 3.57
CA GLY A 434 14.57 -25.49 3.66
C GLY A 434 15.54 -25.92 2.57
N ILE A 435 16.45 -25.02 2.18
CA ILE A 435 17.55 -25.27 1.25
C ILE A 435 18.57 -26.16 1.99
N PRO A 436 18.87 -27.37 1.48
CA PRO A 436 19.85 -28.25 2.10
C PRO A 436 21.20 -27.55 2.27
N GLY A 437 21.79 -27.59 3.46
CA GLY A 437 23.09 -26.96 3.77
C GLY A 437 23.04 -25.54 4.35
N ALA A 438 21.91 -24.84 4.26
CA ALA A 438 21.79 -23.50 4.84
C ALA A 438 21.68 -23.56 6.38
N LYS A 439 22.65 -22.96 7.09
CA LYS A 439 22.69 -22.94 8.56
C LYS A 439 21.75 -21.87 9.12
N PRO A 440 20.86 -22.19 10.07
CA PRO A 440 20.04 -21.18 10.72
C PRO A 440 20.90 -20.23 11.58
N PRO A 441 20.57 -18.93 11.67
CA PRO A 441 21.18 -18.02 12.64
C PRO A 441 20.90 -18.50 14.07
N ASN A 442 21.78 -18.11 15.00
CA ASN A 442 21.87 -18.64 16.37
C ASN A 442 20.49 -18.84 17.05
N MET A 443 20.16 -20.10 17.36
CA MET A 443 18.80 -20.67 17.38
C MET A 443 18.03 -20.55 18.71
N GLU A 444 18.51 -19.82 19.71
CA GLU A 444 17.85 -19.77 21.02
C GLU A 444 16.45 -19.12 20.98
N LYS A 445 16.19 -18.22 20.01
CA LYS A 445 14.92 -17.46 19.92
C LYS A 445 13.88 -18.04 18.96
N TRP A 446 14.21 -19.07 18.18
CA TRP A 446 13.34 -19.61 17.10
C TRP A 446 12.48 -20.82 17.52
N ARG A 447 12.54 -21.24 18.80
CA ARG A 447 11.87 -22.47 19.27
C ARG A 447 10.36 -22.29 19.46
N THR A 448 9.60 -22.43 18.38
CA THR A 448 8.26 -23.05 18.44
C THR A 448 8.13 -24.06 17.31
N LYS A 449 8.32 -25.36 17.63
CA LYS A 449 8.30 -26.49 16.67
C LYS A 449 7.02 -26.54 15.80
N ASN A 450 5.91 -26.00 16.28
CA ASN A 450 4.63 -25.97 15.55
C ASN A 450 4.57 -24.90 14.45
N MET A 451 5.33 -23.80 14.55
CA MET A 451 5.27 -22.71 13.58
C MET A 451 5.90 -23.07 12.22
N GLY A 452 6.98 -23.85 12.21
CA GLY A 452 7.63 -24.28 10.96
C GLY A 452 6.74 -25.19 10.09
N LEU A 453 5.90 -26.01 10.72
CA LEU A 453 4.95 -26.89 10.03
C LEU A 453 3.76 -26.10 9.45
N VAL A 454 3.17 -25.19 10.23
CA VAL A 454 2.08 -24.31 9.78
C VAL A 454 2.56 -23.40 8.64
N ARG A 455 3.77 -22.85 8.75
CA ARG A 455 4.42 -22.03 7.73
C ARG A 455 4.64 -22.78 6.42
N ARG A 456 5.28 -23.96 6.47
CA ARG A 456 5.50 -24.78 5.27
C ARG A 456 4.19 -25.20 4.62
N LYS A 457 3.15 -25.45 5.43
CA LYS A 457 1.81 -25.78 4.92
C LYS A 457 1.21 -24.59 4.18
N ALA A 458 1.18 -23.40 4.78
CA ALA A 458 0.67 -22.19 4.13
C ALA A 458 1.41 -21.86 2.82
N LEU A 459 2.74 -21.92 2.80
CA LEU A 459 3.52 -21.68 1.58
C LEU A 459 3.26 -22.74 0.49
N LYS A 460 3.15 -24.02 0.88
CA LYS A 460 2.83 -25.11 -0.04
C LYS A 460 1.42 -24.99 -0.62
N ASP A 461 0.45 -24.68 0.23
CA ASP A 461 -0.95 -24.53 -0.17
C ASP A 461 -1.08 -23.34 -1.13
N HIS A 462 -0.37 -22.24 -0.87
CA HIS A 462 -0.31 -21.10 -1.79
C HIS A 462 0.37 -21.45 -3.12
N VAL A 463 1.58 -22.06 -3.12
CA VAL A 463 2.26 -22.46 -4.38
C VAL A 463 1.39 -23.38 -5.25
N ARG A 464 0.58 -24.25 -4.62
CA ARG A 464 -0.41 -25.08 -5.33
C ARG A 464 -1.58 -24.26 -5.88
N LEU A 465 -2.12 -23.34 -5.09
CA LEU A 465 -3.20 -22.43 -5.50
C LEU A 465 -2.78 -21.56 -6.69
N MET A 466 -1.50 -21.22 -6.74
CA MET A 466 -0.80 -20.49 -7.81
C MET A 466 -0.55 -21.30 -9.08
N GLY A 467 -1.03 -22.55 -9.16
CA GLY A 467 -0.81 -23.47 -10.26
C GLY A 467 0.63 -23.98 -10.39
N GLY A 468 1.47 -23.82 -9.35
CA GLY A 468 2.87 -24.25 -9.37
C GLY A 468 3.11 -25.52 -8.55
N ASP A 469 4.16 -26.27 -8.92
CA ASP A 469 4.67 -27.35 -8.08
C ASP A 469 5.68 -26.83 -7.04
N TRP A 470 5.59 -27.37 -5.82
CA TRP A 470 6.51 -27.04 -4.73
C TRP A 470 7.94 -27.52 -5.03
N GLY A 471 8.08 -28.66 -5.72
CA GLY A 471 9.36 -29.17 -6.20
C GLY A 471 9.99 -28.21 -7.19
N ASP A 472 9.24 -27.72 -8.17
CA ASP A 472 9.70 -26.73 -9.15
C ASP A 472 10.04 -25.37 -8.53
N TYR A 473 9.27 -24.91 -7.54
CA TYR A 473 9.59 -23.69 -6.79
C TYR A 473 10.92 -23.83 -6.04
N LYS A 474 11.12 -24.97 -5.34
CA LYS A 474 12.38 -25.26 -4.66
C LYS A 474 13.54 -25.44 -5.64
N GLY A 475 13.32 -26.09 -6.77
CA GLY A 475 14.31 -26.29 -7.83
C GLY A 475 14.73 -24.98 -8.51
N ARG A 476 13.81 -24.01 -8.61
CA ARG A 476 14.14 -22.64 -9.06
C ARG A 476 14.97 -21.88 -8.03
N LEU A 477 14.61 -21.92 -6.75
CA LEU A 477 15.40 -21.31 -5.68
C LEU A 477 16.82 -21.89 -5.62
N LEU A 478 16.96 -23.21 -5.81
CA LEU A 478 18.25 -23.89 -5.90
C LEU A 478 19.06 -23.44 -7.12
N ARG A 479 18.44 -23.26 -8.29
CA ARG A 479 19.12 -22.72 -9.49
C ARG A 479 19.54 -21.26 -9.33
N MET A 480 18.72 -20.42 -8.70
CA MET A 480 19.08 -19.01 -8.46
C MET A 480 20.28 -18.86 -7.52
N LEU A 481 20.43 -19.77 -6.54
CA LEU A 481 21.65 -19.86 -5.72
C LEU A 481 22.87 -20.31 -6.52
N GLN A 482 22.68 -21.13 -7.55
CA GLN A 482 23.75 -21.64 -8.42
C GLN A 482 24.21 -20.59 -9.45
N GLU A 483 23.32 -19.69 -9.88
CA GLU A 483 23.59 -18.63 -10.86
C GLU A 483 24.24 -17.37 -10.23
N GLN A 484 24.19 -17.20 -8.90
CA GLN A 484 24.83 -16.07 -8.21
C GLN A 484 26.33 -16.26 -7.91
N THR A 485 26.91 -17.40 -8.29
CA THR A 485 28.34 -17.67 -8.13
C THR A 485 28.99 -17.88 -9.49
N ASP A 486 29.39 -16.78 -10.14
CA ASP A 486 30.40 -16.80 -11.22
C ASP A 486 31.83 -16.98 -10.66
N GLU A 487 31.96 -17.15 -9.34
CA GLU A 487 33.21 -17.57 -8.70
C GLU A 487 33.30 -19.09 -8.61
N PRO A 488 34.52 -19.66 -8.67
CA PRO A 488 34.73 -21.10 -8.52
C PRO A 488 34.02 -21.61 -7.27
N GLU A 489 33.30 -22.73 -7.43
CA GLU A 489 32.51 -23.34 -6.35
C GLU A 489 33.37 -23.55 -5.09
N ASP A 490 32.93 -23.00 -3.96
CA ASP A 490 33.55 -23.20 -2.65
C ASP A 490 33.54 -24.71 -2.27
N ASP A 491 34.59 -25.20 -1.62
CA ASP A 491 34.78 -26.59 -1.18
C ASP A 491 33.54 -27.15 -0.43
N VAL A 492 32.80 -26.26 0.24
CA VAL A 492 31.56 -26.58 0.96
C VAL A 492 30.39 -26.89 0.02
N ALA A 493 30.29 -26.19 -1.11
CA ALA A 493 29.27 -26.42 -2.14
C ALA A 493 29.54 -27.71 -2.93
N GLU A 494 30.81 -28.02 -3.19
CA GLU A 494 31.25 -29.26 -3.81
C GLU A 494 30.92 -30.47 -2.91
N TRP A 495 31.23 -30.39 -1.61
CA TRP A 495 30.90 -31.42 -0.64
C TRP A 495 29.37 -31.68 -0.50
N LEU A 496 28.57 -30.61 -0.53
CA LEU A 496 27.09 -30.71 -0.51
C LEU A 496 26.52 -31.38 -1.77
N ARG A 497 27.15 -31.19 -2.93
CA ARG A 497 26.73 -31.89 -4.16
C ARG A 497 27.17 -33.35 -4.18
N MET A 498 28.37 -33.67 -3.68
CA MET A 498 28.81 -35.06 -3.50
C MET A 498 27.87 -35.87 -2.60
N THR A 499 27.16 -35.23 -1.67
CA THR A 499 26.22 -35.88 -0.75
C THR A 499 24.78 -35.98 -1.28
N LEU A 500 24.37 -35.12 -2.21
CA LEU A 500 22.97 -35.03 -2.67
C LEU A 500 22.75 -35.58 -4.08
N ASP A 501 23.78 -35.65 -4.91
CA ASP A 501 23.69 -36.16 -6.29
C ASP A 501 24.69 -37.32 -6.51
N PRO A 502 24.22 -38.57 -6.64
CA PRO A 502 25.10 -39.73 -6.83
C PRO A 502 25.83 -39.72 -8.18
N THR A 503 25.43 -38.86 -9.13
CA THR A 503 26.08 -38.73 -10.44
C THR A 503 27.14 -37.63 -10.47
N TYR A 504 27.17 -36.74 -9.48
CA TYR A 504 28.10 -35.61 -9.41
C TYR A 504 29.59 -36.00 -9.31
N PRO A 505 29.98 -37.08 -8.58
CA PRO A 505 31.36 -37.55 -8.60
C PRO A 505 31.86 -37.92 -10.00
N ALA A 506 30.99 -38.43 -10.88
CA ALA A 506 31.34 -38.75 -12.27
C ALA A 506 31.52 -37.48 -13.11
N VAL A 507 30.71 -36.44 -12.86
CA VAL A 507 30.83 -35.13 -13.52
C VAL A 507 32.13 -34.43 -13.13
N LEU A 508 32.50 -34.49 -11.85
CA LEU A 508 33.78 -33.98 -11.34
C LEU A 508 34.97 -34.73 -11.95
N ALA A 509 34.92 -36.06 -12.02
CA ALA A 509 35.94 -36.88 -12.65
C ALA A 509 36.12 -36.51 -14.14
N GLU A 510 35.03 -36.27 -14.86
CA GLU A 510 35.07 -35.89 -16.27
C GLU A 510 35.60 -34.46 -16.48
N ARG A 511 35.27 -33.51 -15.59
CA ARG A 511 35.84 -32.15 -15.59
C ARG A 511 37.34 -32.18 -15.28
N ALA A 512 37.76 -32.96 -14.28
CA ALA A 512 39.15 -33.16 -13.93
C ALA A 512 39.93 -33.79 -15.10
N ARG A 513 39.36 -34.80 -15.78
CA ARG A 513 39.97 -35.41 -16.96
C ARG A 513 40.19 -34.38 -18.07
N LYS A 514 39.17 -33.60 -18.41
CA LYS A 514 39.26 -32.54 -19.44
C LYS A 514 40.28 -31.46 -19.07
N ALA A 515 40.39 -31.09 -17.80
CA ALA A 515 41.38 -30.13 -17.33
C ALA A 515 42.81 -30.67 -17.45
N VAL A 516 43.03 -31.96 -17.13
CA VAL A 516 44.32 -32.64 -17.31
C VAL A 516 44.69 -32.73 -18.79
N GLU A 517 43.75 -33.15 -19.66
CA GLU A 517 43.97 -33.21 -21.12
C GLU A 517 44.30 -31.84 -21.71
N ALA A 518 43.59 -30.79 -21.28
CA ALA A 518 43.88 -29.41 -21.70
C ALA A 518 45.25 -28.94 -21.21
N GLY A 519 45.63 -29.29 -19.97
CA GLY A 519 46.95 -29.00 -19.41
C GLY A 519 48.08 -29.71 -20.14
N GLU A 520 47.91 -30.99 -20.50
CA GLU A 520 48.88 -31.74 -21.31
C GLU A 520 49.02 -31.19 -22.72
N LYS A 521 47.89 -30.79 -23.33
CA LYS A 521 47.90 -30.13 -24.64
C LYS A 521 48.63 -28.78 -24.59
N ALA A 522 48.33 -27.94 -23.59
CA ALA A 522 49.05 -26.69 -23.40
C ALA A 522 50.55 -26.91 -23.13
N ARG A 523 50.91 -27.95 -22.38
CA ARG A 523 52.31 -28.30 -22.11
C ARG A 523 53.03 -28.78 -23.37
N THR A 524 52.39 -29.60 -24.19
CA THR A 524 52.95 -30.09 -25.46
C THR A 524 53.09 -28.96 -26.49
N ASP A 525 52.10 -28.07 -26.57
CA ASP A 525 52.14 -26.87 -27.42
C ASP A 525 53.26 -25.92 -26.96
N PHE A 526 53.44 -25.73 -25.64
CA PHE A 526 54.55 -24.96 -25.07
C PHE A 526 55.92 -25.59 -25.36
N HIS A 527 56.07 -26.91 -25.19
CA HIS A 527 57.33 -27.58 -25.52
C HIS A 527 57.63 -27.51 -27.02
N ARG A 528 56.61 -27.60 -27.87
CA ARG A 528 56.74 -27.43 -29.32
C ARG A 528 57.13 -25.98 -29.67
N SER A 529 56.51 -24.98 -29.05
CA SER A 529 56.85 -23.57 -29.30
C SER A 529 58.29 -23.27 -28.87
N VAL A 530 58.70 -23.74 -27.70
CA VAL A 530 60.08 -23.63 -27.21
C VAL A 530 61.06 -24.34 -28.17
N ALA A 531 60.75 -25.54 -28.65
CA ALA A 531 61.62 -26.24 -29.59
C ALA A 531 61.75 -25.55 -30.97
N LEU A 532 60.71 -24.84 -31.42
CA LEU A 532 60.72 -24.07 -32.67
C LEU A 532 61.45 -22.73 -32.52
N GLU A 533 61.24 -22.05 -31.39
CA GLU A 533 61.78 -20.71 -31.13
C GLU A 533 63.27 -20.76 -30.75
N TYR A 534 63.73 -21.86 -30.16
CA TYR A 534 65.09 -22.05 -29.66
C TYR A 534 65.81 -23.22 -30.35
N ARG A 535 65.79 -23.21 -31.70
CA ARG A 535 66.39 -24.26 -32.54
C ARG A 535 67.91 -24.36 -32.42
N ASP A 536 68.58 -23.21 -32.43
CA ASP A 536 70.04 -23.10 -32.58
C ASP A 536 70.74 -22.55 -31.32
N CYS A 537 69.99 -22.27 -30.26
CA CYS A 537 70.50 -21.82 -28.97
C CYS A 537 69.50 -22.15 -27.87
N SER A 538 69.96 -22.45 -26.66
CA SER A 538 69.06 -22.73 -25.54
C SER A 538 68.27 -21.46 -25.14
N PRO A 539 67.04 -21.59 -24.57
CA PRO A 539 66.28 -20.45 -24.05
C PRO A 539 67.10 -19.57 -23.09
N ARG A 540 68.02 -20.19 -22.34
CA ARG A 540 68.92 -19.51 -21.40
C ARG A 540 70.02 -18.70 -22.11
N GLU A 541 70.54 -19.17 -23.24
CA GLU A 541 71.51 -18.44 -24.05
C GLU A 541 70.86 -17.26 -24.79
N ALA A 542 69.63 -17.44 -25.29
CA ALA A 542 68.86 -16.38 -25.91
C ALA A 542 68.54 -15.24 -24.92
N PHE A 543 68.21 -15.59 -23.67
CA PHE A 543 67.96 -14.62 -22.60
C PHE A 543 69.23 -13.83 -22.26
N ARG A 544 70.39 -14.50 -22.14
CA ARG A 544 71.69 -13.85 -21.90
C ARG A 544 72.15 -12.94 -23.05
N ARG A 545 71.85 -13.32 -24.30
CA ARG A 545 72.13 -12.45 -25.47
C ARG A 545 71.30 -11.17 -25.45
N LYS A 546 70.04 -11.22 -24.99
CA LYS A 546 69.18 -10.04 -24.81
C LYS A 546 69.68 -9.12 -23.69
N GLU A 547 70.17 -9.66 -22.58
CA GLU A 547 70.82 -8.86 -21.51
C GLU A 547 72.13 -8.20 -21.95
N SER A 548 72.78 -8.73 -22.99
CA SER A 548 74.04 -8.16 -23.53
C SER A 548 73.80 -7.05 -24.57
N GLN A 549 72.54 -6.83 -25.00
CA GLN A 549 72.12 -5.85 -26.00
C GLN A 549 71.36 -4.66 -25.40
N LEU A 550 71.13 -4.69 -24.08
CA LEU A 550 70.73 -3.55 -23.25
C LEU A 550 71.98 -3.00 -22.56
#